data_AF-A0A1U7GEZ6-F1
#
_entry.id   AF-A0A1U7GEZ6-F1
#
_cell.length_a   1.000
_cell.length_b   1.000
_cell.length_c   1.000
_cell.angle_alpha   90.00
_cell.angle_beta   90.00
_cell.angle_gamma   90.00
#
_symmetry.space_group_name_H-M   'P 1'
#
loop_
_entity.id
_entity.type
_entity.pdbx_description
1 polymer ?
#
loop_
_entity_poly.entity_id
_entity_poly.type
_entity_poly.pdbx_seq_one_letter_code
_entity_poly.pdbx_strand_id
1 'polypeptide(L)'
;MRVTFRADQVVVQEMDGVLVVGGSASERAGVGDLDCIVFQRMEGDEDGLHFEYRDQRHGGYGLVAACRLRRNRLEIDLSHSIDGLEGVDGFTVDLDIDDEAYHRFQDGLKRILDGTGPRLTVD
;
A
#
# COMPACT_ATOMS: atom_id res chain seq x y z
N MET A 1 -3.30 15.67 6.86
CA MET A 1 -1.93 15.35 7.33
C MET A 1 -1.49 14.06 6.66
N ARG A 2 -0.22 13.93 6.29
CA ARG A 2 0.30 12.67 5.72
C ARG A 2 1.15 11.92 6.71
N VAL A 3 1.00 10.60 6.74
CA VAL A 3 1.93 9.70 7.44
C VAL A 3 3.12 9.43 6.53
N THR A 4 4.33 9.41 7.07
CA THR A 4 5.55 9.16 6.29
C THR A 4 6.43 8.12 6.97
N PHE A 5 6.88 7.12 6.21
CA PHE A 5 7.83 6.11 6.67
C PHE A 5 8.67 5.57 5.50
N ARG A 6 9.74 4.83 5.82
CA ARG A 6 10.62 4.18 4.84
C ARG A 6 10.29 2.68 4.77
N ALA A 7 10.12 2.17 3.56
CA ALA A 7 10.02 0.74 3.30
C ALA A 7 11.30 0.25 2.62
N ASP A 8 11.94 -0.75 3.21
CA ASP A 8 13.10 -1.48 2.65
C ASP A 8 12.72 -2.90 2.21
N GLN A 9 11.44 -3.26 2.38
CA GLN A 9 10.86 -4.50 1.89
C GLN A 9 9.55 -4.22 1.16
N VAL A 10 9.29 -5.02 0.13
CA VAL A 10 8.02 -5.05 -0.59
C VAL A 10 7.51 -6.47 -0.71
N VAL A 11 6.19 -6.63 -0.70
CA VAL A 11 5.51 -7.89 -0.92
C VAL A 11 4.65 -7.78 -2.17
N VAL A 12 4.74 -8.80 -3.03
CA VAL A 12 3.82 -9.03 -4.15
C VAL A 12 3.59 -10.53 -4.19
N GLN A 13 2.43 -10.96 -3.70
CA GLN A 13 2.09 -12.36 -3.55
C GLN A 13 0.67 -12.62 -4.00
N GLU A 14 0.44 -13.80 -4.56
CA GLU A 14 -0.89 -14.27 -4.91
C GLU A 14 -1.10 -15.62 -4.23
N MET A 15 -2.17 -15.75 -3.45
CA MET A 15 -2.49 -16.96 -2.70
C MET A 15 -4.00 -17.12 -2.62
N ASP A 16 -4.50 -18.31 -2.97
CA ASP A 16 -5.93 -18.64 -2.92
C ASP A 16 -6.85 -17.62 -3.64
N GLY A 17 -6.36 -17.05 -4.75
CA GLY A 17 -7.09 -16.04 -5.54
C GLY A 17 -7.03 -14.62 -4.97
N VAL A 18 -6.30 -14.39 -3.88
CA VAL A 18 -6.05 -13.06 -3.31
C VAL A 18 -4.69 -12.55 -3.76
N LEU A 19 -4.68 -11.40 -4.43
CA LEU A 19 -3.48 -10.64 -4.73
C LEU A 19 -3.19 -9.67 -3.58
N VAL A 20 -1.97 -9.75 -3.05
CA VAL A 20 -1.45 -8.92 -1.96
C VAL A 20 -0.25 -8.14 -2.45
N VAL A 21 -0.28 -6.82 -2.26
CA VAL A 21 0.80 -5.90 -2.63
C VAL A 21 1.06 -4.96 -1.47
N GLY A 22 2.31 -4.76 -1.07
CA GLY A 22 2.60 -3.93 0.11
C GLY A 22 4.06 -3.56 0.25
N GLY A 23 4.33 -2.67 1.21
CA GLY A 23 5.67 -2.22 1.57
C GLY A 23 5.78 -2.02 3.07
N SER A 24 6.92 -2.39 3.65
CA SER A 24 7.15 -2.33 5.08
C SER A 24 8.58 -1.92 5.41
N ALA A 25 8.75 -1.28 6.57
CA ALA A 25 10.06 -1.21 7.20
C ALA A 25 10.44 -2.60 7.73
N SER A 26 11.72 -2.98 7.65
CA SER A 26 12.23 -4.14 8.36
C SER A 26 12.14 -3.89 9.87
N GLU A 27 11.80 -4.93 10.66
CA GLU A 27 11.81 -4.83 12.12
C GLU A 27 13.21 -4.42 12.60
N ARG A 28 13.37 -3.16 13.01
CA ARG A 28 14.49 -2.78 13.86
C ARG A 28 14.23 -3.43 15.22
N ALA A 29 14.99 -4.48 15.52
CA ALA A 29 14.91 -5.24 16.76
C ALA A 29 14.60 -4.35 17.98
N GLY A 30 13.38 -4.48 18.50
CA GLY A 30 12.96 -3.88 19.77
C GLY A 30 11.82 -2.86 19.68
N VAL A 31 10.59 -3.36 19.84
CA VAL A 31 9.40 -2.67 20.36
C VAL A 31 8.87 -1.49 19.53
N GLY A 32 8.04 -1.80 18.52
CA GLY A 32 7.16 -0.84 17.86
C GLY A 32 6.24 -1.54 16.85
N ASP A 33 5.02 -1.03 16.65
CA ASP A 33 4.17 -1.50 15.54
C ASP A 33 4.89 -1.21 14.23
N LEU A 34 5.07 -2.22 13.38
CA LEU A 34 5.75 -2.08 12.10
C LEU A 34 4.96 -1.12 11.21
N ASP A 35 5.58 -0.03 10.74
CA ASP A 35 4.98 0.79 9.70
C ASP A 35 4.99 -0.02 8.39
N CYS A 36 3.81 -0.49 8.00
CA CYS A 36 3.57 -1.22 6.78
C CYS A 36 2.27 -0.74 6.14
N ILE A 37 2.22 -0.81 4.81
CA ILE A 37 0.99 -0.67 4.04
C ILE A 37 0.74 -1.97 3.27
N VAL A 38 -0.52 -2.35 3.17
CA VAL A 38 -0.93 -3.53 2.40
C VAL A 38 -2.17 -3.20 1.60
N PHE A 39 -2.16 -3.61 0.34
CA PHE A 39 -3.29 -3.67 -0.56
C PHE A 39 -3.65 -5.14 -0.75
N GLN A 40 -4.93 -5.46 -0.66
CA GLN A 40 -5.43 -6.82 -0.90
C GLN A 40 -6.64 -6.75 -1.82
N ARG A 41 -6.74 -7.72 -2.72
CA ARG A 41 -7.91 -7.88 -3.59
C ARG A 41 -8.09 -9.33 -3.99
N MET A 42 -9.31 -9.83 -3.91
CA MET A 42 -9.71 -11.11 -4.47
C MET A 42 -10.35 -10.90 -5.85
N GLU A 43 -10.06 -11.81 -6.79
CA GLU A 43 -10.74 -11.78 -8.10
C GLU A 43 -12.24 -12.06 -7.93
N GLY A 44 -13.09 -11.19 -8.48
CA GLY A 44 -14.54 -11.29 -8.35
C GLY A 44 -15.12 -10.70 -7.05
N ASP A 45 -14.28 -10.08 -6.20
CA ASP A 45 -14.75 -9.36 -5.02
C ASP A 45 -15.53 -8.08 -5.42
N GLU A 46 -16.76 -7.95 -4.91
CA GLU A 46 -17.61 -6.79 -5.13
C GLU A 46 -17.15 -5.58 -4.29
N ASP A 47 -16.50 -5.82 -3.16
CA ASP A 47 -16.02 -4.77 -2.24
C ASP A 47 -14.74 -4.09 -2.77
N GLY A 48 -14.05 -4.72 -3.72
CA GLY A 48 -12.98 -4.14 -4.51
C GLY A 48 -11.61 -4.19 -3.83
N LEU A 49 -11.00 -3.02 -3.58
CA LEU A 49 -9.64 -2.91 -3.04
C LEU A 49 -9.68 -2.70 -1.52
N HIS A 50 -9.12 -3.64 -0.77
CA HIS A 50 -8.86 -3.48 0.66
C HIS A 50 -7.48 -2.83 0.87
N PHE A 51 -7.41 -1.85 1.77
CA PHE A 51 -6.17 -1.18 2.16
C PHE A 51 -5.97 -1.25 3.67
N GLU A 52 -4.73 -1.45 4.11
CA GLU A 52 -4.33 -1.54 5.51
C GLU A 52 -3.06 -0.74 5.80
N TYR A 53 -2.97 -0.23 7.01
CA TYR A 53 -1.78 0.35 7.63
C TYR A 53 -1.58 -0.25 9.03
N ARG A 54 -0.34 -0.68 9.32
CA ARG A 54 0.06 -1.38 10.57
C ARG A 54 -0.75 -2.65 10.86
N ASP A 55 -0.68 -3.60 9.93
CA ASP A 55 -1.17 -4.97 10.08
C ASP A 55 -2.61 -5.04 10.63
N GLN A 56 -3.56 -4.59 9.80
CA GLN A 56 -5.00 -4.53 10.09
C GLN A 56 -5.45 -3.59 11.22
N ARG A 57 -4.56 -2.90 11.93
CA ARG A 57 -5.00 -1.94 12.96
C ARG A 57 -5.82 -0.79 12.36
N HIS A 58 -5.49 -0.38 11.15
CA HIS A 58 -6.18 0.67 10.41
C HIS A 58 -6.38 0.23 8.96
N GLY A 59 -7.62 -0.07 8.55
CA GLY A 59 -7.87 -0.53 7.19
C GLY A 59 -9.34 -0.53 6.80
N GLY A 60 -9.61 -0.87 5.55
CA GLY A 60 -10.95 -0.90 4.99
C GLY A 60 -10.97 -0.83 3.46
N TYR A 61 -12.18 -0.90 2.92
CA TYR A 61 -12.46 -0.83 1.49
C TYR A 61 -12.74 0.61 1.03
N GLY A 62 -12.45 0.91 -0.24
CA GLY A 62 -12.75 2.23 -0.83
C GLY A 62 -11.94 3.39 -0.25
N LEU A 63 -10.90 3.09 0.53
CA LEU A 63 -10.07 4.10 1.21
C LEU A 63 -9.14 4.85 0.26
N VAL A 64 -8.65 4.20 -0.79
CA VAL A 64 -7.60 4.75 -1.65
C VAL A 64 -8.22 5.53 -2.80
N ALA A 65 -7.77 6.76 -3.02
CA ALA A 65 -8.19 7.60 -4.14
C ALA A 65 -7.20 7.53 -5.31
N ALA A 66 -5.90 7.59 -5.00
CA ALA A 66 -4.84 7.59 -5.98
C ALA A 66 -3.51 7.10 -5.41
N CYS A 67 -2.70 6.50 -6.26
CA CYS A 67 -1.33 6.12 -6.00
C CYS A 67 -0.39 6.77 -7.02
N ARG A 68 0.71 7.35 -6.56
CA ARG A 68 1.78 7.89 -7.39
C ARG A 68 3.08 7.19 -7.03
N LEU A 69 3.56 6.34 -7.93
CA LEU A 69 4.79 5.59 -7.76
C LEU A 69 5.93 6.26 -8.53
N ARG A 70 7.06 6.45 -7.84
CA ARG A 70 8.36 6.86 -8.39
C ARG A 70 9.40 5.86 -7.92
N ARG A 71 10.58 5.88 -8.56
CA ARG A 71 11.69 4.95 -8.23
C ARG A 71 11.99 4.82 -6.73
N ASN A 72 11.92 5.91 -5.99
CA ASN A 72 12.29 5.97 -4.56
C ASN A 72 11.11 6.33 -3.64
N ARG A 73 9.86 6.35 -4.14
CA ARG A 73 8.73 6.83 -3.35
C ARG A 73 7.39 6.32 -3.87
N LEU A 74 6.51 5.94 -2.97
CA LEU A 74 5.08 5.77 -3.22
C LEU A 74 4.28 6.80 -2.42
N GLU A 75 3.42 7.56 -3.10
CA GLU A 75 2.45 8.44 -2.45
C GLU A 75 1.05 7.85 -2.63
N ILE A 76 0.29 7.76 -1.53
CA ILE A 76 -1.08 7.24 -1.52
C ILE A 76 -1.99 8.34 -1.00
N ASP A 77 -2.95 8.76 -1.81
CA ASP A 77 -4.00 9.68 -1.38
C ASP A 77 -5.23 8.87 -0.94
N LEU A 78 -5.80 9.25 0.19
CA LEU A 78 -7.03 8.64 0.69
C LEU A 78 -8.26 9.41 0.21
N SER A 79 -9.33 8.67 -0.11
CA SER A 79 -10.65 9.21 -0.43
C SER A 79 -11.34 9.81 0.81
N HIS A 80 -11.04 9.25 1.98
CA HIS A 80 -11.51 9.70 3.29
C HIS A 80 -10.57 9.20 4.38
N SER A 81 -10.64 9.77 5.59
CA SER A 81 -9.81 9.33 6.71
C SER A 81 -10.11 7.89 7.12
N ILE A 82 -9.07 7.18 7.56
CA ILE A 82 -9.18 5.82 8.11
C ILE A 82 -9.61 5.93 9.58
N ASP A 83 -10.45 5.01 10.02
CA ASP A 83 -10.89 4.93 11.41
C ASP A 83 -9.69 4.84 12.37
N GLY A 84 -9.69 5.70 13.40
CA GLY A 84 -8.59 5.83 14.37
C GLY A 84 -7.37 6.63 13.88
N LEU A 85 -7.44 7.20 12.67
CA LEU A 85 -6.42 8.11 12.11
C LEU A 85 -7.08 9.39 11.57
N GLU A 86 -7.87 10.06 12.41
CA GLU A 86 -8.58 11.28 12.01
C GLU A 86 -7.59 12.36 11.55
N GLY A 87 -7.90 12.98 10.40
CA GLY A 87 -7.06 14.03 9.81
C GLY A 87 -5.87 13.49 9.00
N VAL A 88 -5.68 12.17 8.91
CA VAL A 88 -4.79 11.57 7.91
C VAL A 88 -5.51 11.55 6.55
N ASP A 89 -4.84 12.11 5.54
CA ASP A 89 -5.33 12.23 4.15
C ASP A 89 -4.49 11.41 3.16
N GLY A 90 -3.41 10.77 3.63
CA GLY A 90 -2.54 9.99 2.77
C GLY A 90 -1.27 9.50 3.43
N PHE A 91 -0.52 8.73 2.65
CA PHE A 91 0.75 8.14 3.04
C PHE A 91 1.84 8.55 2.05
N THR A 92 3.05 8.70 2.55
CA THR A 92 4.26 8.85 1.76
C THR A 92 5.25 7.78 2.23
N VAL A 93 5.54 6.82 1.35
CA VAL A 93 6.44 5.70 1.63
C VAL A 93 7.71 5.91 0.84
N ASP A 94 8.81 6.23 1.52
CA ASP A 94 10.12 6.29 0.88
C ASP A 94 10.64 4.87 0.64
N LEU A 95 10.95 4.55 -0.61
CA LEU A 95 11.33 3.19 -1.05
C LEU A 95 12.85 3.06 -1.08
N ASP A 96 13.36 2.12 -0.28
CA ASP A 96 14.76 1.74 -0.21
C ASP A 96 14.94 0.29 -0.63
N ILE A 97 14.58 0.03 -1.89
CA ILE A 97 14.57 -1.30 -2.48
C ILE A 97 15.37 -1.30 -3.78
N ASP A 98 15.92 -2.46 -4.14
CA ASP A 98 16.64 -2.64 -5.40
C ASP A 98 15.71 -2.53 -6.62
N ASP A 99 16.31 -2.51 -7.82
CA ASP A 99 15.56 -2.36 -9.08
C ASP A 99 14.62 -3.54 -9.34
N GLU A 100 15.02 -4.76 -8.96
CA GLU A 100 14.20 -5.97 -9.14
C GLU A 100 12.93 -5.91 -8.28
N ALA A 101 13.08 -5.56 -7.00
CA ALA A 101 11.99 -5.34 -6.07
C ALA A 101 11.10 -4.18 -6.53
N TYR A 102 11.67 -3.08 -7.03
CA TYR A 102 10.91 -1.97 -7.58
C TYR A 102 10.03 -2.39 -8.76
N HIS A 103 10.58 -3.11 -9.74
CA HIS A 103 9.81 -3.57 -10.90
C HIS A 103 8.70 -4.55 -10.51
N ARG A 104 8.99 -5.49 -9.61
CA ARG A 104 7.96 -6.39 -9.07
C ARG A 104 6.85 -5.61 -8.38
N PHE A 105 7.20 -4.64 -7.53
CA PHE A 105 6.24 -3.81 -6.81
C PHE A 105 5.39 -2.94 -7.75
N GLN A 106 6.02 -2.32 -8.76
CA GLN A 106 5.33 -1.56 -9.80
C GLN A 106 4.29 -2.42 -10.52
N ASP A 107 4.66 -3.64 -10.93
CA ASP A 107 3.75 -4.53 -11.65
C ASP A 107 2.64 -5.09 -10.73
N GLY A 108 2.95 -5.35 -9.47
CA GLY A 108 1.96 -5.65 -8.44
C GLY A 108 0.93 -4.53 -8.29
N LEU A 109 1.38 -3.28 -8.14
CA LEU A 109 0.51 -2.11 -8.02
C LEU A 109 -0.38 -1.90 -9.25
N LYS A 110 0.15 -2.09 -10.46
CA LYS A 110 -0.66 -2.03 -11.69
C LYS A 110 -1.77 -3.07 -11.66
N ARG A 111 -1.44 -4.33 -11.32
CA ARG A 111 -2.40 -5.44 -11.30
C ARG A 111 -3.47 -5.25 -10.24
N ILE A 112 -3.08 -4.90 -9.02
CA ILE A 112 -4.03 -4.83 -7.91
C ILE A 112 -5.01 -3.66 -8.06
N LEU A 113 -4.56 -2.54 -8.60
CA LEU A 113 -5.38 -1.34 -8.80
C LEU A 113 -6.24 -1.39 -10.08
N ASP A 114 -5.95 -2.29 -11.02
CA ASP A 114 -6.65 -2.34 -12.31
C ASP A 114 -8.15 -2.58 -12.15
N GLY A 115 -8.98 -1.66 -12.65
CA GLY A 115 -10.44 -1.75 -12.52
C GLY A 115 -11.00 -1.53 -11.12
N THR A 116 -10.21 -1.08 -10.13
CA THR A 116 -10.69 -0.85 -8.75
C THR A 116 -11.18 0.57 -8.47
N GLY A 117 -10.94 1.52 -9.37
CA GLY A 117 -11.30 2.94 -9.20
C GLY A 117 -10.12 3.88 -8.90
N PRO A 118 -9.22 3.59 -7.94
CA PRO A 118 -8.03 4.38 -7.70
C PRO A 118 -7.18 4.57 -8.95
N ARG A 119 -6.64 5.77 -9.12
CA ARG A 119 -5.72 6.07 -10.22
C ARG A 119 -4.29 5.72 -9.84
N LEU A 120 -3.58 4.98 -10.68
CA LEU A 120 -2.14 4.79 -10.57
C LEU A 120 -1.41 5.68 -11.59
N THR A 121 -0.44 6.46 -11.11
CA THR A 121 0.55 7.13 -11.96
C THR A 121 1.93 6.56 -11.64
N VAL A 122 2.74 6.31 -12.68
CA VAL A 122 4.12 5.84 -12.53
C VAL A 122 5.04 6.80 -13.28
N ASP A 123 5.98 7.40 -12.55
CA ASP A 123 7.01 8.33 -13.08
C ASP A 123 8.39 7.66 -13.16
#